data_AF-A0A5J5AQ30-F1
#
_entry.id   AF-A0A5J5AQ30-F1
#
_cell.length_a   1.000
_cell.length_b   1.000
_cell.length_c   1.000
_cell.angle_alpha   90.00
_cell.angle_beta   90.00
_cell.angle_gamma   90.00
#
_symmetry.space_group_name_H-M   'P 1'
#
loop_
_entity.id
_entity.type
_entity.pdbx_description
1 polymer ?
#
loop_
_entity_poly.entity_id
_entity_poly.type
_entity_poly.pdbx_seq_one_letter_code
_entity_poly.pdbx_strand_id
1 'polypeptide(L)'
;MSIGTRGNQFSIIYATEGVKAACDWAYNGVREGSVLGDDYFLSRLPIVNLRLAEGGVRLAVTLNRIFHDKIPDSAPMLWENSGLADAM
;
A
#
# COMPACT_ATOMS: atom_id res chain seq x y z
N MET A 1 25.71 -3.29 -18.77
CA MET A 1 24.67 -2.69 -19.62
C MET A 1 23.61 -2.11 -18.69
N SER A 2 23.71 -0.83 -18.35
CA SER A 2 22.75 -0.15 -17.48
C SER A 2 21.66 0.48 -18.35
N ILE A 3 20.49 -0.14 -18.38
CA ILE A 3 19.32 0.45 -19.05
C ILE A 3 18.70 1.45 -18.05
N GLY A 4 18.74 2.73 -18.43
CA GLY A 4 18.10 3.81 -17.67
C GLY A 4 16.58 3.65 -17.65
N THR A 5 16.01 3.49 -16.46
CA THR A 5 14.56 3.39 -16.23
C THR A 5 14.13 4.35 -15.12
N ARG A 6 14.37 5.66 -15.31
CA ARG A 6 13.95 6.69 -14.33
C ARG A 6 12.44 6.98 -14.34
N GLY A 7 11.64 6.28 -15.15
CA GLY A 7 10.19 6.48 -15.27
C GLY A 7 9.30 5.41 -14.61
N ASN A 8 9.81 4.23 -14.23
CA ASN A 8 8.97 3.12 -13.74
C ASN A 8 9.46 2.44 -12.43
N GLN A 9 10.50 3.00 -11.80
CA GLN A 9 11.23 2.34 -10.71
C GLN A 9 10.35 1.99 -9.49
N PHE A 10 9.35 2.81 -9.15
CA PHE A 10 8.46 2.55 -8.01
C PHE A 10 7.59 1.30 -8.22
N SER A 11 7.00 1.14 -9.40
CA SER A 11 6.17 -0.02 -9.73
C SER A 11 6.97 -1.33 -9.72
N ILE A 12 8.23 -1.28 -10.17
CA ILE A 12 9.12 -2.44 -10.19
C ILE A 12 9.42 -2.92 -8.77
N ILE A 13 9.73 -2.02 -7.84
CA ILE A 13 10.03 -2.37 -6.44
C ILE A 13 8.83 -3.09 -5.81
N TYR A 14 7.61 -2.56 -6.00
CA TYR A 14 6.41 -3.14 -5.40
C TYR A 14 6.11 -4.53 -5.98
N ALA A 15 6.32 -4.71 -7.29
CA ALA A 15 6.17 -6.00 -7.95
C ALA A 15 7.22 -7.02 -7.48
N THR A 16 8.49 -6.61 -7.34
CA THR A 16 9.58 -7.46 -6.82
C THR A 16 9.31 -7.94 -5.40
N GLU A 17 8.81 -7.06 -4.56
CA GLU A 17 8.37 -7.39 -3.21
C GLU A 17 7.17 -8.36 -3.18
N GLY A 18 6.21 -8.16 -4.08
CA GLY A 18 5.04 -9.02 -4.24
C GLY A 18 5.42 -10.44 -4.67
N VAL A 19 6.28 -10.60 -5.68
CA VAL A 19 6.70 -11.93 -6.13
C VAL A 19 7.51 -12.66 -5.06
N LYS A 20 8.36 -11.94 -4.30
CA LYS A 20 9.07 -12.53 -3.17
C LYS A 20 8.10 -13.02 -2.09
N ALA A 21 7.08 -12.22 -1.74
CA ALA A 21 6.07 -12.63 -0.78
C ALA A 21 5.26 -13.85 -1.26
N ALA A 22 4.96 -13.93 -2.56
CA ALA A 22 4.29 -15.08 -3.14
C ALA A 22 5.11 -16.37 -2.98
N CYS A 23 6.40 -16.34 -3.30
CA CYS A 23 7.28 -17.48 -3.16
C CYS A 23 7.48 -17.89 -1.70
N ASP A 24 7.78 -16.93 -0.81
CA ASP A 24 8.18 -17.21 0.57
C ASP A 24 6.99 -17.58 1.46
N TRP A 25 5.81 -16.99 1.20
CA TRP A 25 4.64 -17.09 2.09
C TRP A 25 3.42 -17.74 1.47
N ALA A 26 3.09 -17.42 0.21
CA ALA A 26 1.85 -17.89 -0.41
C ALA A 26 1.97 -19.34 -0.89
N TYR A 27 2.93 -19.62 -1.78
CA TYR A 27 3.12 -20.95 -2.38
C TYR A 27 3.91 -21.92 -1.50
N ASN A 28 4.72 -21.38 -0.58
CA ASN A 28 5.59 -22.20 0.27
C ASN A 28 4.78 -23.18 1.14
N GLY A 29 5.01 -24.47 0.93
CA GLY A 29 4.39 -25.56 1.70
C GLY A 29 2.95 -25.89 1.32
N VAL A 30 2.37 -25.26 0.28
CA VAL A 30 1.00 -25.53 -0.18
C VAL A 30 1.00 -26.58 -1.31
N ARG A 31 -0.03 -27.43 -1.35
CA ARG A 31 -0.25 -28.42 -2.40
C ARG A 31 -1.66 -28.30 -2.96
N GLU A 32 -1.82 -28.66 -4.24
CA GLU A 32 -3.12 -28.74 -4.89
C GLU A 32 -4.09 -29.63 -4.10
N GLY A 33 -5.35 -29.20 -3.99
CA GLY A 33 -6.38 -29.93 -3.23
C GLY A 33 -6.24 -29.89 -1.70
N SER A 34 -5.28 -29.15 -1.14
CA SER A 34 -5.17 -28.99 0.32
C SER A 34 -6.22 -28.03 0.88
N VAL A 35 -6.70 -28.32 2.10
CA VAL A 35 -7.50 -27.38 2.90
C VAL A 35 -6.57 -26.63 3.84
N LEU A 36 -6.52 -25.30 3.70
CA LEU A 36 -5.65 -24.44 4.50
C LEU A 36 -6.43 -23.93 5.72
N GLY A 37 -6.07 -24.43 6.90
CA GLY A 37 -6.68 -24.06 8.18
C GLY A 37 -5.88 -23.01 8.96
N ASP A 38 -6.09 -22.99 10.28
CA ASP A 38 -5.57 -21.97 11.18
C ASP A 38 -4.04 -21.82 11.14
N ASP A 39 -3.29 -22.91 11.00
CA ASP A 39 -1.83 -22.86 10.91
C ASP A 39 -1.36 -22.03 9.72
N TYR A 40 -2.02 -22.16 8.56
CA TYR A 40 -1.72 -21.34 7.39
C TYR A 40 -2.20 -19.91 7.60
N PHE A 41 -3.42 -19.72 8.12
CA PHE A 41 -3.98 -18.40 8.37
C PHE A 41 -3.12 -17.57 9.34
N LEU A 42 -2.84 -18.09 10.52
CA LEU A 42 -2.11 -17.38 11.58
C LEU A 42 -0.66 -17.07 11.18
N SER A 43 -0.02 -17.96 10.43
CA SER A 43 1.35 -17.74 9.95
C SER A 43 1.43 -16.72 8.80
N ARG A 44 0.39 -16.58 7.97
CA ARG A 44 0.37 -15.64 6.83
C ARG A 44 -0.33 -14.32 7.14
N LEU A 45 -1.09 -14.23 8.23
CA LEU A 45 -1.74 -13.00 8.66
C LEU A 45 -0.77 -11.82 8.81
N PRO A 46 0.45 -11.97 9.38
CA PRO A 46 1.39 -10.86 9.49
C PRO A 46 1.86 -10.30 8.14
N ILE A 47 2.13 -11.15 7.14
CA ILE A 47 2.58 -10.68 5.83
C ILE A 47 1.45 -9.98 5.06
N VAL A 48 0.20 -10.44 5.22
CA VAL A 48 -0.98 -9.75 4.64
C VAL A 48 -1.13 -8.37 5.26
N ASN A 49 -1.08 -8.26 6.58
CA ASN A 49 -1.18 -6.98 7.29
C ASN A 49 -0.05 -6.01 6.88
N LEU A 50 1.18 -6.50 6.73
CA LEU A 50 2.30 -5.70 6.25
C LEU A 50 2.02 -5.12 4.85
N ARG A 51 1.60 -5.96 3.90
CA ARG A 51 1.34 -5.51 2.51
C ARG A 51 0.16 -4.55 2.42
N LEU A 52 -0.87 -4.73 3.23
CA LEU A 52 -1.99 -3.78 3.33
C LEU A 52 -1.50 -2.42 3.85
N ALA A 53 -0.69 -2.40 4.91
CA ALA A 53 -0.13 -1.17 5.44
C ALA A 53 0.79 -0.45 4.43
N GLU A 54 1.69 -1.19 3.77
CA GLU A 54 2.54 -0.64 2.71
C GLU A 54 1.73 -0.07 1.55
N GLY A 55 0.68 -0.76 1.11
CA GLY A 55 -0.23 -0.30 0.07
C GLY A 55 -0.87 1.04 0.42
N GLY A 56 -1.39 1.18 1.64
CA GLY A 56 -1.96 2.43 2.15
C GLY A 56 -0.95 3.57 2.17
N VAL A 57 0.24 3.34 2.72
CA VAL A 57 1.32 4.35 2.80
C VAL A 57 1.78 4.76 1.40
N ARG A 58 2.03 3.80 0.50
CA ARG A 58 2.48 4.07 -0.87
C ARG A 58 1.44 4.82 -1.68
N LEU A 59 0.16 4.48 -1.51
CA LEU A 59 -0.93 5.20 -2.13
C LEU A 59 -1.00 6.64 -1.62
N ALA A 60 -0.99 6.84 -0.30
CA ALA A 60 -1.01 8.18 0.30
C ALA A 60 0.16 9.04 -0.20
N VAL A 61 1.39 8.51 -0.19
CA VAL A 61 2.56 9.22 -0.71
C VAL A 61 2.43 9.52 -2.21
N THR A 62 1.90 8.57 -3.00
CA THR A 62 1.69 8.77 -4.45
C THR A 62 0.69 9.88 -4.72
N LEU A 63 -0.46 9.85 -4.03
CA LEU A 63 -1.50 10.86 -4.16
C LEU A 63 -1.00 12.22 -3.69
N ASN A 64 -0.32 12.28 -2.55
CA ASN A 64 0.27 13.52 -2.03
C ASN A 64 1.22 14.11 -3.07
N ARG A 65 2.10 13.31 -3.70
CA ARG A 65 2.99 13.80 -4.76
C ARG A 65 2.24 14.33 -5.98
N ILE A 66 1.15 13.67 -6.40
CA ILE A 66 0.36 14.09 -7.57
C ILE A 66 -0.41 15.39 -7.30
N PHE A 67 -0.92 15.55 -6.07
CA PHE A 67 -1.87 16.62 -5.74
C PHE A 67 -1.31 17.71 -4.84
N HIS A 68 -0.03 17.68 -4.45
CA HIS A 68 0.54 18.67 -3.51
C HIS A 68 0.36 20.12 -3.98
N ASP A 69 0.46 20.39 -5.29
CA ASP A 69 0.29 21.74 -5.87
C ASP A 69 -1.16 22.07 -6.25
N LYS A 70 -2.11 21.16 -6.00
CA LYS A 70 -3.53 21.35 -6.33
C LYS A 70 -4.34 21.90 -5.17
N ILE A 71 -3.75 21.96 -3.98
CA ILE A 71 -4.32 22.61 -2.81
C ILE A 71 -3.55 23.93 -2.65
N PRO A 72 -4.15 25.10 -2.98
CA PRO A 72 -3.51 26.36 -2.65
C PRO A 72 -3.34 26.43 -1.12
N ASP A 73 -2.22 26.97 -0.63
CA ASP A 73 -1.98 27.16 0.82
C ASP A 73 -3.06 28.04 1.48
N SER A 74 -3.82 28.79 0.67
CA SER A 74 -4.97 29.59 1.05
C SER A 74 -6.32 28.88 0.89
N ALA A 75 -6.34 27.59 0.54
CA ALA A 75 -7.57 26.81 0.52
C ALA A 75 -8.10 26.76 1.96
N PRO A 76 -9.30 27.30 2.24
CA PRO A 76 -9.90 27.15 3.55
C PRO A 76 -10.06 25.66 3.81
N MET A 77 -9.53 25.19 4.94
CA MET A 77 -9.73 23.82 5.36
C MET A 77 -11.23 23.54 5.39
N LEU A 78 -11.68 22.38 4.90
CA LEU A 78 -13.10 22.06 4.72
C LEU A 78 -13.95 22.11 6.03
N TRP A 79 -13.34 22.36 7.19
CA TRP A 79 -14.02 22.62 8.45
C TRP A 79 -14.40 24.09 8.69
N GLU A 80 -13.87 25.03 7.91
CA GLU A 80 -14.14 26.46 8.08
C GLU A 80 -15.53 26.87 7.55
N ASN A 81 -16.11 26.06 6.64
CA ASN A 81 -17.48 26.21 6.14
C ASN A 81 -18.46 25.16 6.67
N SER A 82 -18.02 24.28 7.58
CA SER A 82 -18.86 23.15 8.05
C SER A 82 -19.75 23.50 9.25
N GLY A 83 -19.64 24.71 9.81
CA GLY A 83 -20.37 25.11 11.02
C GLY A 83 -20.00 24.29 12.26
N LEU A 84 -18.97 23.44 12.19
CA LEU A 84 -18.53 22.60 13.33
C LEU A 84 -17.69 23.38 14.34
N ALA A 85 -17.14 24.54 13.95
CA ALA A 85 -16.42 25.42 14.87
C ALA A 85 -17.33 26.09 15.91
N ASP A 86 -18.63 26.24 15.62
CA ASP A 86 -19.62 26.83 16.54
C ASP A 86 -20.30 25.78 17.44
N ALA A 87 -19.89 24.51 17.35
CA ALA A 87 -20.46 23.38 18.09
C ALA A 87 -19.55 22.86 19.22
N MET A 88 -18.51 23.61 19.59
CA MET A 88 -17.65 23.39 20.77
C MET A 88 -17.64 24.64 21.66
#